data_AF-A0A9Q0EMY1-F1
#
_entry.id   AF-A0A9Q0EMY1-F1
#
_cell.length_a   1.000
_cell.length_b   1.000
_cell.length_c   1.000
_cell.angle_alpha   90.00
_cell.angle_beta   90.00
_cell.angle_gamma   90.00
#
_symmetry.space_group_name_H-M   'P 1'
#
loop_
_entity.id
_entity.type
_entity.pdbx_description
1 polymer ?
#
loop_
_entity_poly.entity_id
_entity_poly.type
_entity_poly.pdbx_seq_one_letter_code
_entity_poly.pdbx_strand_id
1 'polypeptide(L)'
;MPSSNQGWPEDFGFRLGGSGPSYILSVEEGSSAHLAGLTPGDQVLEIEGQNVSTLGAQGVTAIAQTQKNIPPSIGVVSRIQQMDIIPGPDGRFGFTIVGDCPLLVEDCSPCSPAGRSGLRAGDYVMEVNGIPVKQHEMAATLIKASQGRPLRLGVLCLGPRQKRSSSSALEDGILGAGGGPKMDRKHKALEFNRRIEQILGDAPEVKERLFSVLKQYAAEKKVDWLASVLPDVLTTGEQRQLISNI
;
A
#
# COMPACT_ATOMS: atom_id res chain seq x y z
N MET A 1 -24.23 -3.96 28.21
CA MET A 1 -24.36 -5.02 27.19
C MET A 1 -25.57 -4.69 26.34
N PRO A 2 -25.45 -4.66 25.00
CA PRO A 2 -26.57 -4.38 24.10
C PRO A 2 -27.69 -5.41 24.25
N SER A 3 -28.94 -4.99 24.05
CA SER A 3 -30.13 -5.85 24.12
C SER A 3 -30.63 -6.30 22.75
N SER A 4 -29.99 -5.85 21.67
CA SER A 4 -30.30 -6.22 20.29
C SER A 4 -29.08 -6.08 19.39
N ASN A 5 -29.12 -6.67 18.21
CA ASN A 5 -28.07 -6.53 17.20
C ASN A 5 -28.25 -5.32 16.28
N GLN A 6 -29.28 -4.49 16.46
CA GLN A 6 -29.60 -3.42 15.49
C GLN A 6 -28.51 -2.34 15.37
N GLY A 7 -27.84 -1.97 16.46
CA GLY A 7 -26.69 -1.06 16.40
C GLY A 7 -25.34 -1.76 16.26
N TRP A 8 -25.31 -3.02 15.85
CA TRP A 8 -24.05 -3.69 15.55
C TRP A 8 -23.34 -3.01 14.36
N PRO A 9 -22.01 -2.80 14.39
CA PRO A 9 -21.06 -3.17 15.44
C PRO A 9 -20.84 -2.08 16.52
N GLU A 10 -21.29 -0.85 16.28
CA GLU A 10 -20.95 0.31 17.11
C GLU A 10 -21.47 0.22 18.55
N ASP A 11 -22.70 -0.28 18.75
CA ASP A 11 -23.28 -0.51 20.09
C ASP A 11 -22.49 -1.54 20.91
N PHE A 12 -21.73 -2.41 20.23
CA PHE A 12 -20.87 -3.41 20.88
C PHE A 12 -19.46 -2.86 21.13
N GLY A 13 -19.18 -1.61 20.73
CA GLY A 13 -17.97 -0.86 20.99
C GLY A 13 -16.84 -1.15 20.01
N PHE A 14 -17.12 -1.44 18.75
CA PHE A 14 -16.08 -1.59 17.73
C PHE A 14 -16.53 -1.09 16.35
N ARG A 15 -15.56 -0.82 15.47
CA ARG A 15 -15.82 -0.40 14.09
C ARG A 15 -15.19 -1.35 13.10
N LEU A 16 -15.87 -1.53 11.98
CA LEU A 16 -15.40 -2.30 10.84
C LEU A 16 -14.98 -1.41 9.68
N GLY A 17 -14.07 -1.92 8.86
CA GLY A 17 -13.72 -1.31 7.57
C GLY A 17 -13.30 -2.35 6.55
N GLY A 18 -13.12 -1.90 5.32
CA GLY A 18 -12.80 -2.76 4.17
C GLY A 18 -13.95 -2.89 3.16
N SER A 19 -13.59 -2.94 1.88
CA SER A 19 -14.50 -3.04 0.73
C SER A 19 -14.45 -4.42 0.06
N GLY A 20 -13.97 -5.43 0.78
CA GLY A 20 -13.86 -6.82 0.37
C GLY A 20 -13.83 -7.65 1.65
N PRO A 21 -12.71 -8.20 2.10
CA PRO A 21 -12.60 -8.65 3.50
C PRO A 21 -12.86 -7.50 4.48
N SER A 22 -13.54 -7.80 5.59
CA SER A 22 -13.81 -6.84 6.66
C SER A 22 -12.83 -6.98 7.80
N TYR A 23 -12.38 -5.85 8.35
CA TYR A 23 -11.42 -5.80 9.44
C TYR A 23 -11.91 -4.93 10.58
N ILE A 24 -11.55 -5.30 11.80
CA ILE A 24 -11.76 -4.51 13.00
C ILE A 24 -10.77 -3.35 12.98
N LEU A 25 -11.28 -2.12 12.92
CA LEU A 25 -10.46 -0.90 12.83
C LEU A 25 -10.20 -0.28 14.21
N SER A 26 -11.15 -0.40 15.13
CA SER A 26 -11.05 0.13 16.49
C SER A 26 -11.94 -0.66 17.43
N VAL A 27 -11.51 -0.79 18.68
CA VAL A 27 -12.27 -1.41 19.76
C VAL A 27 -12.19 -0.49 20.98
N GLU A 28 -13.35 -0.15 21.54
CA GLU A 28 -13.48 0.67 22.73
C GLU A 28 -13.16 -0.16 23.97
N GLU A 29 -12.38 0.40 24.89
CA GLU A 29 -11.95 -0.27 26.10
C GLU A 29 -13.13 -0.50 27.06
N GLY A 30 -13.25 -1.71 27.62
CA GLY A 30 -14.35 -2.09 28.49
C GLY A 30 -15.67 -2.41 27.76
N SER A 31 -15.72 -2.29 26.44
CA SER A 31 -16.87 -2.67 25.63
C SER A 31 -17.08 -4.19 25.56
N SER A 32 -18.23 -4.61 25.04
CA SER A 32 -18.53 -6.03 24.80
C SER A 32 -17.52 -6.68 23.86
N ALA A 33 -17.12 -5.96 22.80
CA ALA A 33 -16.10 -6.41 21.87
C ALA A 33 -14.73 -6.58 22.52
N HIS A 34 -14.33 -5.64 23.39
CA HIS A 34 -13.08 -5.73 24.13
C HIS A 34 -13.05 -6.94 25.08
N LEU A 35 -14.14 -7.16 25.81
CA LEU A 35 -14.27 -8.30 26.72
C LEU A 35 -14.30 -9.64 25.98
N ALA A 36 -14.80 -9.66 24.74
CA ALA A 36 -14.75 -10.82 23.85
C ALA A 36 -13.34 -11.07 23.26
N GLY A 37 -12.37 -10.17 23.51
CA GLY A 37 -11.00 -10.30 23.04
C GLY A 37 -10.80 -9.86 21.58
N LEU A 38 -11.73 -9.10 21.01
CA LEU A 38 -11.55 -8.53 19.67
C LEU A 38 -10.44 -7.49 19.68
N THR A 39 -9.56 -7.53 18.68
CA THR A 39 -8.46 -6.58 18.56
C THR A 39 -8.51 -5.82 17.24
N PRO A 40 -8.12 -4.53 17.22
CA PRO A 40 -7.92 -3.82 15.97
C PRO A 40 -6.89 -4.54 15.09
N GLY A 41 -7.17 -4.71 13.80
CA GLY A 41 -6.32 -5.44 12.86
C GLY A 41 -6.79 -6.86 12.57
N ASP A 42 -7.79 -7.35 13.30
CA ASP A 42 -8.42 -8.64 13.05
C ASP A 42 -9.32 -8.61 11.82
N GLN A 43 -9.20 -9.63 10.95
CA GLN A 43 -10.14 -9.88 9.86
C GLN A 43 -11.31 -10.72 10.37
N VAL A 44 -12.52 -10.31 10.04
CA VAL A 44 -13.74 -11.10 10.27
C VAL A 44 -13.83 -12.19 9.21
N LEU A 45 -13.84 -13.44 9.65
CA LEU A 45 -13.95 -14.61 8.78
C LEU A 45 -15.34 -15.23 8.83
N GLU A 46 -15.95 -15.25 10.02
CA GLU A 46 -17.22 -15.93 10.26
C GLU A 46 -18.12 -15.16 11.22
N ILE A 47 -19.44 -15.28 11.04
CA ILE A 47 -20.46 -14.84 12.00
C ILE A 47 -21.43 -16.00 12.20
N GLU A 48 -21.59 -16.47 13.43
CA GLU A 48 -22.50 -17.60 13.75
C GLU A 48 -22.25 -18.83 12.85
N GLY A 49 -20.97 -19.12 12.56
CA GLY A 49 -20.54 -20.20 11.68
C GLY A 49 -20.78 -19.96 10.18
N GLN A 50 -21.32 -18.80 9.77
CA GLN A 50 -21.44 -18.42 8.37
C GLN A 50 -20.16 -17.73 7.90
N ASN A 51 -19.60 -18.18 6.77
CA ASN A 51 -18.41 -17.56 6.20
C ASN A 51 -18.72 -16.17 5.63
N VAL A 52 -18.02 -15.16 6.11
CA VAL A 52 -18.13 -13.75 5.68
C VAL A 52 -16.78 -13.18 5.24
N SER A 53 -15.78 -14.04 5.01
CA SER A 53 -14.38 -13.66 4.78
C SER A 53 -14.15 -12.75 3.57
N THR A 54 -15.06 -12.77 2.58
CA THR A 54 -15.02 -11.94 1.38
C THR A 54 -16.00 -10.76 1.40
N LEU A 55 -16.81 -10.64 2.45
CA LEU A 55 -17.86 -9.63 2.55
C LEU A 55 -17.35 -8.33 3.15
N GLY A 56 -17.69 -7.22 2.51
CA GLY A 56 -17.36 -5.88 2.99
C GLY A 56 -18.16 -5.52 4.23
N ALA A 57 -17.77 -4.43 4.90
CA ALA A 57 -18.28 -4.10 6.23
C ALA A 57 -19.82 -4.05 6.30
N GLN A 58 -20.47 -3.48 5.27
CA GLN A 58 -21.94 -3.42 5.20
C GLN A 58 -22.59 -4.80 5.13
N GLY A 59 -22.02 -5.74 4.37
CA GLY A 59 -22.57 -7.10 4.24
C GLY A 59 -22.41 -7.89 5.53
N VAL A 60 -21.25 -7.74 6.19
CA VAL A 60 -20.99 -8.33 7.51
C VAL A 60 -21.96 -7.78 8.56
N THR A 61 -22.18 -6.46 8.57
CA THR A 61 -23.15 -5.81 9.46
C THR A 61 -24.57 -6.31 9.24
N ALA A 62 -25.01 -6.42 7.98
CA ALA A 62 -26.33 -6.93 7.66
C ALA A 62 -26.54 -8.37 8.19
N ILE A 63 -25.53 -9.23 8.04
CA ILE A 63 -25.60 -10.61 8.56
C ILE A 63 -25.68 -10.60 10.08
N ALA A 64 -24.83 -9.84 10.77
CA ALA A 64 -24.83 -9.74 12.23
C ALA A 64 -26.17 -9.24 12.80
N GLN A 65 -26.77 -8.22 12.17
CA GLN A 65 -28.05 -7.64 12.57
C GLN A 65 -29.23 -8.64 12.49
N THR A 66 -29.15 -9.64 11.61
CA THR A 66 -30.18 -10.68 11.46
C THR A 66 -30.03 -11.85 12.44
N GLN A 67 -28.91 -11.93 13.16
CA GLN A 67 -28.67 -13.03 14.11
C GLN A 67 -29.56 -12.90 15.34
N LYS A 68 -29.99 -14.06 15.87
CA LYS A 68 -30.80 -14.15 17.09
C LYS A 68 -29.96 -14.07 18.37
N ASN A 69 -28.70 -14.50 18.29
CA ASN A 69 -27.75 -14.46 19.41
C ASN A 69 -27.24 -13.03 19.61
N ILE A 70 -27.19 -12.57 20.86
CA ILE A 70 -26.76 -11.22 21.24
C ILE A 70 -25.73 -11.37 22.38
N PRO A 71 -24.44 -11.04 22.15
CA PRO A 71 -23.83 -10.74 20.85
C PRO A 71 -23.81 -11.97 19.92
N PRO A 72 -23.73 -11.77 18.58
CA PRO A 72 -23.40 -12.86 17.68
C PRO A 72 -21.95 -13.30 17.91
N SER A 73 -21.70 -14.60 17.76
CA SER A 73 -20.37 -15.20 17.72
C SER A 73 -19.65 -14.78 16.44
N ILE A 74 -18.38 -14.43 16.58
CA ILE A 74 -17.56 -13.91 15.49
C ILE A 74 -16.25 -14.71 15.46
N GLY A 75 -15.94 -15.29 14.31
CA GLY A 75 -14.64 -15.89 14.03
C GLY A 75 -13.71 -14.85 13.42
N VAL A 76 -12.59 -14.58 14.06
CA VAL A 76 -11.61 -13.58 13.62
C VAL A 76 -10.18 -14.12 13.55
N VAL A 77 -9.35 -13.49 12.72
CA VAL A 77 -7.91 -13.76 12.63
C VAL A 77 -7.13 -12.46 12.43
N SER A 78 -6.08 -12.24 13.23
CA SER A 78 -5.20 -11.07 13.07
C SER A 78 -4.50 -11.05 11.71
N ARG A 79 -4.53 -9.88 11.06
CA ARG A 79 -3.88 -9.63 9.77
C ARG A 79 -2.81 -8.55 9.82
N ILE A 80 -2.43 -8.13 11.02
CA ILE A 80 -1.35 -7.17 11.22
C ILE A 80 -0.04 -7.77 10.69
N GLN A 81 0.64 -7.01 9.85
CA GLN A 81 1.95 -7.36 9.33
C GLN A 81 3.02 -6.56 10.06
N GLN A 82 4.02 -7.26 10.59
CA GLN A 82 5.15 -6.64 11.26
C GLN A 82 6.20 -6.23 10.22
N MET A 83 6.69 -4.99 10.34
CA MET A 83 7.61 -4.38 9.39
C MET A 83 8.75 -3.71 10.15
N ASP A 84 9.99 -4.14 9.91
CA ASP A 84 11.19 -3.52 10.49
C ASP A 84 11.78 -2.52 9.49
N ILE A 85 11.81 -1.24 9.88
CA ILE A 85 12.26 -0.14 9.05
C ILE A 85 13.57 0.40 9.64
N ILE A 86 14.66 0.26 8.87
CA ILE A 86 15.95 0.85 9.21
C ILE A 86 15.91 2.33 8.83
N PRO A 87 16.31 3.27 9.70
CA PRO A 87 16.28 4.70 9.39
C PRO A 87 17.26 5.07 8.27
N GLY A 88 16.95 6.13 7.53
CA GLY A 88 17.86 6.73 6.55
C GLY A 88 19.03 7.47 7.20
N PRO A 89 19.98 7.98 6.41
CA PRO A 89 21.11 8.78 6.91
C PRO A 89 20.69 10.04 7.68
N ASP A 90 19.50 10.56 7.38
CA ASP A 90 18.86 11.70 8.05
C ASP A 90 18.09 11.30 9.33
N GLY A 91 18.13 10.03 9.71
CA GLY A 91 17.40 9.48 10.85
C GLY A 91 15.89 9.33 10.63
N ARG A 92 15.39 9.60 9.41
CA ARG A 92 13.96 9.56 9.08
C ARG A 92 13.58 8.28 8.33
N PHE A 93 12.29 7.99 8.31
CA PHE A 93 11.73 6.80 7.67
C PHE A 93 11.02 7.08 6.33
N GLY A 94 10.60 8.34 6.10
CA GLY A 94 10.02 8.82 4.84
C GLY A 94 8.59 8.36 4.56
N PHE A 95 7.70 8.51 5.56
CA PHE A 95 6.26 8.37 5.45
C PHE A 95 5.55 9.40 6.34
N THR A 96 4.28 9.68 6.08
CA THR A 96 3.40 10.52 6.91
C THR A 96 2.17 9.73 7.36
N ILE A 97 1.69 10.02 8.57
CA ILE A 97 0.48 9.41 9.12
C ILE A 97 -0.53 10.49 9.51
N VAL A 98 -1.81 10.18 9.32
CA VAL A 98 -2.96 11.07 9.60
C VAL A 98 -4.11 10.30 10.26
N GLY A 99 -5.09 11.05 10.79
CA GLY A 99 -6.28 10.50 11.44
C GLY A 99 -6.10 10.22 12.93
N ASP A 100 -7.21 9.98 13.63
CA ASP A 100 -7.23 9.87 15.10
C ASP A 100 -7.33 8.43 15.63
N CYS A 101 -7.84 7.50 14.82
CA CYS A 101 -7.58 6.05 14.86
C CYS A 101 -8.61 5.29 13.99
N PRO A 102 -8.20 4.23 13.28
CA PRO A 102 -6.81 3.80 13.11
C PRO A 102 -6.01 4.84 12.30
N LEU A 103 -4.68 4.85 12.50
CA LEU A 103 -3.78 5.82 11.88
C LEU A 103 -3.52 5.43 10.43
N LEU A 104 -3.87 6.31 9.49
CA LEU A 104 -3.71 6.07 8.06
C LEU A 104 -2.34 6.57 7.61
N VAL A 105 -1.62 5.78 6.82
CA VAL A 105 -0.46 6.26 6.07
C VAL A 105 -0.96 7.10 4.91
N GLU A 106 -0.77 8.42 4.98
CA GLU A 106 -1.21 9.37 3.95
C GLU A 106 -0.28 9.33 2.74
N ASP A 107 1.03 9.44 2.99
CA ASP A 107 2.06 9.38 1.97
C ASP A 107 3.24 8.51 2.40
N CYS A 108 3.83 7.82 1.43
CA CYS A 108 5.04 7.04 1.63
C CYS A 108 5.84 6.99 0.33
N SER A 109 7.04 7.59 0.36
CA SER A 109 7.90 7.60 -0.82
C SER A 109 8.45 6.19 -1.11
N PRO A 110 8.33 5.65 -2.34
CA PRO A 110 8.84 4.33 -2.67
C PRO A 110 10.36 4.16 -2.48
N CYS A 111 11.10 5.26 -2.56
CA CYS A 111 12.55 5.27 -2.39
C CYS A 111 12.98 5.41 -0.92
N SER A 112 12.05 5.73 -0.01
CA SER A 112 12.33 5.89 1.41
C SER A 112 12.56 4.54 2.10
N PRO A 113 13.17 4.52 3.29
CA PRO A 113 13.33 3.28 4.03
C PRO A 113 11.99 2.57 4.32
N ALA A 114 10.93 3.31 4.64
CA ALA A 114 9.61 2.75 4.84
C ALA A 114 9.02 2.15 3.55
N GLY A 115 9.13 2.86 2.42
CA GLY A 115 8.67 2.37 1.12
C GLY A 115 9.41 1.10 0.67
N ARG A 116 10.73 1.04 0.88
CA ARG A 116 11.54 -0.16 0.60
C ARG A 116 11.19 -1.35 1.49
N SER A 117 10.75 -1.08 2.72
CA SER A 117 10.24 -2.11 3.65
C SER A 117 8.84 -2.59 3.27
N GLY A 118 8.17 -1.91 2.31
CA GLY A 118 6.88 -2.28 1.75
C GLY A 118 5.70 -1.47 2.28
N LEU A 119 5.93 -0.43 3.09
CA LEU A 119 4.88 0.46 3.58
C LEU A 119 4.32 1.28 2.41
N ARG A 120 3.01 1.50 2.37
CA ARG A 120 2.36 2.25 1.31
C ARG A 120 1.32 3.21 1.87
N ALA A 121 1.07 4.28 1.12
CA ALA A 121 -0.11 5.10 1.34
C ALA A 121 -1.38 4.24 1.27
N GLY A 122 -2.30 4.46 2.21
CA GLY A 122 -3.52 3.66 2.37
C GLY A 122 -3.42 2.50 3.36
N ASP A 123 -2.22 2.18 3.86
CA ASP A 123 -2.07 1.21 4.95
C ASP A 123 -2.41 1.85 6.30
N TYR A 124 -2.82 1.04 7.29
CA TYR A 124 -3.12 1.50 8.64
C TYR A 124 -2.04 1.08 9.62
N VAL A 125 -1.51 2.03 10.38
CA VAL A 125 -0.58 1.74 11.47
C VAL A 125 -1.38 1.38 12.72
N MET A 126 -1.21 0.15 13.18
CA MET A 126 -1.91 -0.42 14.34
C MET A 126 -0.99 -0.49 15.56
N GLU A 127 0.32 -0.70 15.34
CA GLU A 127 1.31 -0.84 16.40
C GLU A 127 2.62 -0.13 16.06
N VAL A 128 3.30 0.38 17.08
CA VAL A 128 4.64 0.95 16.99
C VAL A 128 5.52 0.31 18.06
N ASN A 129 6.61 -0.33 17.64
CA ASN A 129 7.55 -1.08 18.48
C ASN A 129 6.86 -2.12 19.39
N GLY A 130 5.83 -2.79 18.88
CA GLY A 130 5.04 -3.77 19.63
C GLY A 130 4.04 -3.15 20.61
N ILE A 131 3.88 -1.82 20.61
CA ILE A 131 2.88 -1.12 21.42
C ILE A 131 1.68 -0.78 20.51
N PRO A 132 0.48 -1.31 20.79
CA PRO A 132 -0.73 -0.93 20.09
C PRO A 132 -1.01 0.56 20.25
N VAL A 133 -1.27 1.24 19.13
CA VAL A 133 -1.50 2.68 19.16
C VAL A 133 -2.99 2.98 19.03
N LYS A 134 -3.53 3.65 20.06
CA LYS A 134 -4.94 4.09 20.10
C LYS A 134 -5.14 5.59 19.84
N GLN A 135 -4.06 6.36 19.73
CA GLN A 135 -4.10 7.81 19.56
C GLN A 135 -2.94 8.31 18.68
N HIS A 136 -3.19 9.35 17.89
CA HIS A 136 -2.19 9.94 16.99
C HIS A 136 -0.94 10.44 17.73
N GLU A 137 -1.12 11.18 18.83
CA GLU A 137 0.00 11.74 19.60
C GLU A 137 0.93 10.65 20.13
N MET A 138 0.36 9.53 20.59
CA MET A 138 1.11 8.37 21.06
C MET A 138 1.96 7.74 19.94
N ALA A 139 1.42 7.57 18.73
CA ALA A 139 2.24 7.09 17.62
C ALA A 139 3.34 8.09 17.26
N ALA A 140 3.00 9.38 17.16
CA ALA A 140 3.94 10.42 16.78
C ALA A 140 5.12 10.48 17.77
N THR A 141 4.85 10.38 19.07
CA THR A 141 5.87 10.34 20.12
C THR A 141 6.75 9.10 20.03
N LEU A 142 6.17 7.90 19.87
CA LEU A 142 6.92 6.65 19.74
C LEU A 142 7.80 6.60 18.48
N ILE A 143 7.28 7.08 17.34
CA ILE A 143 8.04 7.15 16.08
C ILE A 143 9.18 8.17 16.20
N LYS A 144 8.91 9.35 16.78
CA LYS A 144 9.94 10.37 17.02
C LYS A 144 11.03 9.88 17.96
N ALA A 145 10.67 9.15 19.02
CA ALA A 145 11.61 8.55 19.95
C ALA A 145 12.51 7.47 19.30
N SER A 146 12.05 6.88 18.18
CA SER A 146 12.79 5.89 17.42
C SER A 146 13.67 6.48 16.32
N GLN A 147 13.77 7.81 16.20
CA GLN A 147 14.62 8.45 15.19
C GLN A 147 16.08 8.00 15.32
N GLY A 148 16.68 7.61 14.18
CA GLY A 148 18.04 7.07 14.14
C GLY A 148 18.18 5.64 14.66
N ARG A 149 17.09 4.95 15.03
CA ARG A 149 17.06 3.53 15.38
C ARG A 149 16.07 2.76 14.50
N PRO A 150 16.19 1.42 14.40
CA PRO A 150 15.18 0.60 13.74
C PRO A 150 13.80 0.82 14.36
N LEU A 151 12.80 1.03 13.51
CA LEU A 151 11.40 1.20 13.88
C LEU A 151 10.62 -0.02 13.44
N ARG A 152 9.94 -0.67 14.38
CA ARG A 152 9.05 -1.80 14.07
C ARG A 152 7.61 -1.33 14.02
N LEU A 153 6.94 -1.49 12.89
CA LEU A 153 5.54 -1.13 12.72
C LEU A 153 4.67 -2.38 12.56
N GLY A 154 3.55 -2.43 13.28
CA GLY A 154 2.45 -3.34 13.00
C GLY A 154 1.44 -2.63 12.10
N VAL A 155 1.27 -3.13 10.88
CA VAL A 155 0.50 -2.45 9.83
C VAL A 155 -0.61 -3.36 9.30
N LEU A 156 -1.81 -2.82 9.17
CA LEU A 156 -2.93 -3.46 8.50
C LEU A 156 -3.04 -2.95 7.05
N CYS A 157 -3.08 -3.90 6.12
CA CYS A 157 -2.90 -3.65 4.71
C CYS A 157 -4.21 -3.88 3.97
N LEU A 158 -4.98 -2.83 3.70
CA LEU A 158 -6.31 -2.96 3.09
C LEU A 158 -6.30 -2.97 1.55
N GLY A 159 -5.18 -2.63 0.93
CA GLY A 159 -5.03 -2.64 -0.54
C GLY A 159 -4.67 -4.02 -1.10
N PRO A 160 -4.92 -4.27 -2.40
CA PRO A 160 -4.41 -5.46 -3.08
C PRO A 160 -2.88 -5.44 -3.10
N ARG A 161 -2.27 -6.00 -2.05
CA ARG A 161 -0.85 -6.33 -2.04
C ARG A 161 -0.70 -7.51 -2.97
N GLN A 162 0.01 -7.32 -4.08
CA GLN A 162 0.61 -8.46 -4.78
C GLN A 162 1.46 -9.20 -3.74
N LYS A 163 0.98 -10.37 -3.30
CA LYS A 163 1.69 -11.28 -2.41
C LYS A 163 3.04 -11.56 -3.06
N ARG A 164 4.09 -10.86 -2.66
CA ARG A 164 5.41 -11.48 -2.64
C ARG A 164 5.42 -12.28 -1.35
N SER A 165 4.94 -13.51 -1.46
CA SER A 165 5.06 -14.50 -0.40
C SER A 165 6.53 -14.53 0.03
N SER A 166 6.82 -14.09 1.25
CA SER A 166 8.08 -14.39 1.91
C SER A 166 8.03 -15.86 2.34
N SER A 167 8.16 -16.76 1.36
CA SER A 167 8.60 -18.13 1.59
C SER A 167 10.10 -18.13 1.33
N SER A 168 10.86 -18.26 2.41
CA SER A 168 12.27 -18.65 2.37
C SER A 168 12.41 -19.99 1.67
N ALA A 169 13.03 -20.02 0.50
CA ALA A 169 13.72 -21.19 -0.02
C ALA A 169 14.75 -20.73 -1.05
N LEU A 170 15.99 -21.14 -0.83
CA LEU A 170 17.08 -21.11 -1.79
C LEU A 170 16.60 -21.83 -3.06
N GLU A 171 16.73 -21.20 -4.24
CA GLU A 171 17.21 -21.83 -5.47
C GLU A 171 17.21 -20.85 -6.65
N ASP A 172 18.31 -20.93 -7.40
CA ASP A 172 18.58 -20.29 -8.68
C ASP A 172 17.47 -20.55 -9.72
N GLY A 173 17.19 -19.54 -10.55
CA GLY A 173 16.31 -19.74 -11.70
C GLY A 173 15.93 -18.46 -12.42
N ILE A 174 16.70 -18.12 -13.45
CA ILE A 174 16.37 -17.11 -14.46
C ILE A 174 15.02 -17.45 -15.12
N LEU A 175 14.24 -16.39 -15.44
CA LEU A 175 13.22 -16.23 -16.51
C LEU A 175 11.80 -15.86 -16.04
N GLY A 176 11.25 -14.81 -16.66
CA GLY A 176 9.86 -14.85 -17.13
C GLY A 176 8.84 -13.90 -16.49
N ALA A 177 8.78 -12.68 -17.04
CA ALA A 177 7.59 -11.88 -17.39
C ALA A 177 6.21 -12.19 -16.75
N GLY A 178 5.49 -11.13 -16.32
CA GLY A 178 4.01 -11.13 -16.45
C GLY A 178 3.14 -10.26 -15.53
N GLY A 179 3.13 -8.93 -15.71
CA GLY A 179 1.84 -8.20 -15.75
C GLY A 179 1.34 -7.42 -14.52
N GLY A 180 1.64 -6.12 -14.51
CA GLY A 180 0.83 -5.06 -13.91
C GLY A 180 1.12 -3.70 -14.58
N PRO A 181 0.66 -3.43 -15.83
CA PRO A 181 1.32 -2.49 -16.75
C PRO A 181 1.05 -1.00 -16.54
N LYS A 182 0.13 -0.60 -15.64
CA LYS A 182 -0.32 0.81 -15.57
C LYS A 182 0.57 1.70 -14.70
N MET A 183 1.04 1.22 -13.56
CA MET A 183 1.91 2.02 -12.67
C MET A 183 3.35 2.07 -13.17
N ASP A 184 3.86 0.98 -13.76
CA ASP A 184 5.22 0.93 -14.30
C ASP A 184 5.38 1.80 -15.54
N ARG A 185 4.38 1.86 -16.44
CA ARG A 185 4.45 2.72 -17.63
C ARG A 185 4.50 4.19 -17.27
N LYS A 186 3.73 4.62 -16.26
CA LYS A 186 3.71 6.03 -15.82
C LYS A 186 5.05 6.44 -15.19
N HIS A 187 5.63 5.58 -14.35
CA HIS A 187 6.93 5.85 -13.73
C HIS A 187 8.07 5.79 -14.74
N LYS A 188 8.10 4.79 -15.63
CA LYS A 188 9.08 4.72 -16.72
C LYS A 188 8.98 5.93 -17.66
N ALA A 189 7.77 6.38 -17.98
CA ALA A 189 7.56 7.57 -18.82
C ALA A 189 8.03 8.86 -18.12
N LEU A 190 7.81 9.00 -16.81
CA LEU A 190 8.30 10.16 -16.04
C LEU A 190 9.83 10.18 -15.95
N GLU A 191 10.45 9.03 -15.74
CA GLU A 191 11.91 8.92 -15.69
C GLU A 191 12.54 9.20 -17.06
N PHE A 192 11.94 8.68 -18.13
CA PHE A 192 12.36 8.94 -19.50
C PHE A 192 12.22 10.43 -19.85
N ASN A 193 11.09 11.07 -19.50
CA ASN A 193 10.88 12.50 -19.74
C ASN A 193 11.89 13.36 -18.95
N ARG A 194 12.16 13.02 -17.68
CA ARG A 194 13.19 13.72 -16.89
C ARG A 194 14.58 13.61 -17.53
N ARG A 195 14.95 12.45 -18.08
CA ARG A 195 16.25 12.27 -18.77
C ARG A 195 16.30 13.03 -20.09
N ILE A 196 15.18 13.09 -20.83
CA ILE A 196 15.06 13.95 -22.02
C ILE A 196 15.32 15.41 -21.65
N GLU A 197 14.67 15.92 -20.59
CA GLU A 197 14.88 17.31 -20.17
C GLU A 197 16.32 17.58 -19.72
N GLN A 198 16.99 16.60 -19.10
CA GLN A 198 18.38 16.72 -18.65
C GLN A 198 19.40 16.69 -19.80
N ILE A 199 19.14 15.92 -20.86
CA ILE A 199 20.11 15.70 -21.97
C ILE A 199 19.81 16.58 -23.19
N LEU A 200 18.53 16.88 -23.43
CA LEU A 200 18.05 17.66 -24.58
C LEU A 200 17.54 19.06 -24.19
N GLY A 201 17.72 19.47 -22.93
CA GLY A 201 17.28 20.77 -22.42
C GLY A 201 17.85 21.97 -23.18
N ASP A 202 19.08 21.84 -23.70
CA ASP A 202 19.77 22.89 -24.46
C ASP A 202 19.46 22.87 -25.98
N ALA A 203 18.63 21.91 -26.45
CA ALA A 203 18.31 21.73 -27.87
C ALA A 203 16.81 21.45 -28.10
N PRO A 204 15.95 22.48 -27.98
CA PRO A 204 14.49 22.33 -28.07
C PRO A 204 14.01 21.77 -29.42
N GLU A 205 14.71 22.10 -30.52
CA GLU A 205 14.38 21.61 -31.87
C GLU A 205 14.55 20.08 -32.01
N VAL A 206 15.56 19.51 -31.33
CA VAL A 206 15.82 18.05 -31.34
C VAL A 206 14.78 17.32 -30.51
N LYS A 207 14.39 17.91 -29.38
CA LYS A 207 13.33 17.41 -28.49
C LYS A 207 11.98 17.35 -29.23
N GLU A 208 11.60 18.40 -29.96
CA GLU A 208 10.35 18.40 -30.73
C GLU A 208 10.34 17.33 -31.84
N ARG A 209 11.46 17.14 -32.53
CA ARG A 209 11.60 16.06 -33.53
C ARG A 209 11.50 14.69 -32.89
N LEU A 210 12.12 14.46 -31.74
CA LEU A 210 12.05 13.20 -31.00
C LEU A 210 10.60 12.88 -30.58
N PHE A 211 9.88 13.85 -30.01
CA PHE A 211 8.48 13.65 -29.63
C PHE A 211 7.58 13.41 -30.84
N SER A 212 7.85 14.06 -31.97
CA SER A 212 7.11 13.85 -33.22
C SER A 212 7.27 12.41 -33.73
N VAL A 213 8.49 11.89 -33.72
CA VAL A 213 8.81 10.50 -34.11
C VAL A 213 8.18 9.49 -33.14
N LEU A 214 8.27 9.72 -31.83
CA LEU A 214 7.65 8.85 -30.83
C LEU A 214 6.11 8.86 -30.94
N LYS A 215 5.51 10.00 -31.25
CA LYS A 215 4.06 10.13 -31.48
C LYS A 215 3.62 9.36 -32.73
N GLN A 216 4.42 9.40 -33.80
CA GLN A 216 4.15 8.63 -35.01
C GLN A 216 4.31 7.12 -34.78
N TYR A 217 5.35 6.70 -34.03
CA TYR A 217 5.48 5.30 -33.61
C TYR A 217 4.30 4.84 -32.74
N ALA A 218 3.81 5.69 -31.84
CA ALA A 218 2.63 5.35 -31.03
C ALA A 218 1.37 5.09 -31.88
N ALA A 219 1.26 5.76 -33.04
CA ALA A 219 0.17 5.57 -33.99
C ALA A 219 0.37 4.32 -34.88
N GLU A 220 1.56 4.11 -35.43
CA GLU A 220 1.82 3.08 -36.45
C GLU A 220 2.38 1.78 -35.90
N LYS A 221 2.97 1.78 -34.70
CA LYS A 221 3.62 0.64 -34.01
C LYS A 221 4.69 -0.09 -34.83
N LYS A 222 5.31 0.57 -35.81
CA LYS A 222 6.39 0.00 -36.64
C LYS A 222 7.76 0.22 -35.99
N VAL A 223 8.31 -0.85 -35.41
CA VAL A 223 9.58 -0.81 -34.67
C VAL A 223 10.77 -0.56 -35.61
N ASP A 224 10.77 -1.16 -36.80
CA ASP A 224 11.88 -1.06 -37.75
C ASP A 224 12.06 0.38 -38.28
N TRP A 225 10.94 1.08 -38.50
CA TRP A 225 10.94 2.49 -38.89
C TRP A 225 11.47 3.39 -37.76
N LEU A 226 11.04 3.13 -36.53
CA LEU A 226 11.52 3.87 -35.36
C LEU A 226 13.04 3.69 -35.19
N ALA A 227 13.53 2.46 -35.35
CA ALA A 227 14.95 2.13 -35.27
C ALA A 227 15.78 2.80 -36.39
N SER A 228 15.20 3.00 -37.59
CA SER A 228 15.88 3.70 -38.68
C SER A 228 15.92 5.23 -38.51
N VAL A 229 14.90 5.84 -37.88
CA VAL A 229 14.77 7.31 -37.78
C VAL A 229 15.40 7.88 -36.51
N LEU A 230 15.43 7.12 -35.40
CA LEU A 230 16.02 7.56 -34.14
C LEU A 230 17.49 8.03 -34.24
N PRO A 231 18.39 7.35 -34.99
CA PRO A 231 19.79 7.78 -35.13
C PRO A 231 19.99 9.10 -35.89
N ASP A 232 19.02 9.48 -36.73
CA ASP A 232 19.03 10.73 -37.50
C ASP A 232 18.53 11.92 -36.66
N VAL A 233 17.69 11.66 -35.65
CA VAL A 233 17.20 12.66 -34.70
C VAL A 233 18.20 12.84 -33.54
N LEU A 234 18.83 11.77 -33.07
CA LEU A 234 19.81 11.78 -31.98
C LEU A 234 21.23 11.75 -32.54
N THR A 235 21.71 12.93 -32.91
CA THR A 235 22.96 13.13 -33.66
C THR A 235 24.22 13.06 -32.78
N THR A 236 24.12 13.32 -31.47
CA THR A 236 25.28 13.25 -30.56
C THR A 236 25.39 11.93 -29.80
N GLY A 237 26.62 11.56 -29.39
CA GLY A 237 26.89 10.31 -28.68
C GLY A 237 26.17 10.19 -27.33
N GLU A 238 25.98 11.30 -26.62
CA GLU A 238 25.24 11.36 -25.35
C GLU A 238 23.73 11.15 -25.54
N GLN A 239 23.17 11.66 -26.64
CA GLN A 239 21.76 11.48 -26.99
C GLN A 239 21.44 10.01 -27.32
N ARG A 240 22.39 9.27 -27.92
CA ARG A 240 22.22 7.85 -28.25
C ARG A 240 22.18 6.93 -27.01
N GLN A 241 22.75 7.37 -25.89
CA GLN A 241 22.66 6.65 -24.61
C GLN A 241 21.25 6.68 -23.98
N LEU A 242 20.36 7.55 -24.45
CA LEU A 242 18.95 7.53 -24.04
C LEU A 242 18.22 6.27 -24.50
N ILE A 243 18.67 5.63 -25.59
CA ILE A 243 18.01 4.46 -26.20
C ILE A 243 18.58 3.15 -25.66
N SER A 244 19.88 3.10 -25.32
CA SER A 244 20.55 1.86 -24.90
C SER A 244 20.08 1.30 -23.55
N ASN A 245 19.29 2.07 -22.80
CA ASN A 245 18.79 1.72 -21.47
C ASN A 245 17.24 1.69 -21.40
N ILE A 246 16.54 1.62 -22.54
CA ILE A 246 15.08 1.44 -22.63
C ILE A 246 14.71 -0.04 -22.63
#